data_AF-A0A3A9B534-F1
#
_entry.id   AF-A0A3A9B534-F1
#
_cell.length_a   1.000
_cell.length_b   1.000
_cell.length_c   1.000
_cell.angle_alpha   90.00
_cell.angle_beta   90.00
_cell.angle_gamma   90.00
#
_symmetry.space_group_name_H-M   'P 1'
#
loop_
_entity.id
_entity.type
_entity.pdbx_description
1 polymer ?
#
loop_
_entity_poly.entity_id
_entity_poly.type
_entity_poly.pdbx_seq_one_letter_code
_entity_poly.pdbx_strand_id
1 'polypeptide(L)'
;MSCRLRQIAPSRIGEYHLASPRRAMRLRVLAFAVALVVMACMSTNSMQAFADEVELNVDENLVNPQQLPDSSFIYDTSIEDLSAADAYYDNQTVQVTGEAVGDAIHATFDQKFSWITLSNANNSATIAVFMTREAAARIDTFGRYQARGTILQVRGTFNLACPEHEGVSDLHADVVTVVDQGEHTEEPFDMNKFVPGIVVVVLGLVVTVLFYVIRERQR
;
A
#
# COMPACT_ATOMS: atom_id res chain seq x y z
N MET A 1 -72.74 2.78 -72.71
CA MET A 1 -72.28 4.15 -72.38
C MET A 1 -72.20 4.28 -70.86
N SER A 2 -71.12 4.90 -70.37
CA SER A 2 -70.83 5.42 -69.01
C SER A 2 -71.93 5.33 -67.93
N CYS A 3 -71.64 5.07 -66.66
CA CYS A 3 -70.71 5.87 -65.87
C CYS A 3 -70.38 5.22 -64.51
N ARG A 4 -69.19 5.54 -63.99
CA ARG A 4 -68.54 5.00 -62.78
C ARG A 4 -69.32 5.30 -61.49
N LEU A 5 -69.47 4.28 -60.64
CA LEU A 5 -69.67 4.41 -59.19
C LEU A 5 -68.30 4.38 -58.51
N ARG A 6 -67.88 5.52 -57.97
CA ARG A 6 -66.71 5.65 -57.09
C ARG A 6 -67.21 5.75 -55.66
N GLN A 7 -67.23 4.62 -54.96
CA GLN A 7 -67.50 4.54 -53.52
C GLN A 7 -66.16 4.68 -52.79
N ILE A 8 -65.97 5.81 -52.09
CA ILE A 8 -64.84 6.04 -51.18
C ILE A 8 -65.29 5.56 -49.80
N ALA A 9 -64.67 4.49 -49.30
CA ALA A 9 -64.86 4.00 -47.94
C ALA A 9 -63.83 4.63 -46.98
N PRO A 10 -64.19 4.87 -45.71
CA PRO A 10 -63.34 5.54 -44.73
C PRO A 10 -62.16 4.67 -44.25
N SER A 11 -61.06 5.34 -43.95
CA SER A 11 -59.77 4.82 -43.50
C SER A 11 -59.87 4.00 -42.21
N ARG A 12 -59.34 2.76 -42.26
CA ARG A 12 -59.17 1.91 -41.07
C ARG A 12 -58.12 2.47 -40.12
N ILE A 13 -58.52 2.43 -38.87
CA ILE A 13 -57.78 2.73 -37.65
C ILE A 13 -56.75 1.62 -37.40
N GLY A 14 -55.52 2.02 -37.08
CA GLY A 14 -54.58 1.36 -36.16
C GLY A 14 -54.20 -0.11 -36.38
N GLU A 15 -53.01 -0.34 -36.93
CA GLU A 15 -52.25 -1.57 -36.65
C GLU A 15 -50.93 -1.21 -35.96
N TYR A 16 -50.97 -1.25 -34.63
CA TYR A 16 -49.76 -1.28 -33.80
C TYR A 16 -49.13 -2.65 -33.99
N HIS A 17 -48.04 -2.71 -34.76
CA HIS A 17 -47.31 -3.93 -35.02
C HIS A 17 -46.73 -4.45 -33.70
N LEU A 18 -47.38 -5.45 -33.12
CA LEU A 18 -46.96 -6.15 -31.91
C LEU A 18 -45.54 -6.70 -32.10
N ALA A 19 -44.58 -6.11 -31.38
CA ALA A 19 -43.24 -6.66 -31.24
C ALA A 19 -43.36 -8.11 -30.72
N SER A 20 -42.80 -9.06 -31.46
CA SER A 20 -42.95 -10.49 -31.19
C SER A 20 -42.60 -10.83 -29.72
N PRO A 21 -43.49 -11.52 -28.97
CA PRO A 21 -43.35 -11.74 -27.53
C PRO A 21 -42.11 -12.54 -27.14
N ARG A 22 -41.50 -13.25 -28.09
CA ARG A 22 -40.32 -14.09 -27.88
C ARG A 22 -39.01 -13.30 -27.67
N ARG A 23 -38.90 -12.06 -28.18
CA ARG A 23 -37.66 -11.26 -28.05
C ARG A 23 -37.60 -10.47 -26.74
N ALA A 24 -38.74 -9.95 -26.27
CA ALA A 24 -38.83 -9.26 -24.97
C ALA A 24 -38.66 -10.22 -23.77
N MET A 25 -39.13 -11.47 -23.92
CA MET A 25 -38.99 -12.51 -22.90
C MET A 25 -37.54 -12.93 -22.68
N ARG A 26 -36.72 -13.06 -23.75
CA ARG A 26 -35.30 -13.42 -23.64
C ARG A 26 -34.47 -12.35 -22.93
N LEU A 27 -34.79 -11.07 -23.12
CA LEU A 27 -34.07 -9.95 -22.50
C LEU A 27 -34.41 -9.83 -20.99
N ARG A 28 -35.67 -10.06 -20.60
CA ARG A 28 -36.10 -10.06 -19.20
C ARG A 28 -35.55 -11.26 -18.41
N VAL A 29 -35.48 -12.43 -19.05
CA VAL A 29 -34.89 -13.65 -18.44
C VAL A 29 -33.38 -13.48 -18.20
N LEU A 30 -32.67 -12.83 -19.13
CA LEU A 30 -31.24 -12.56 -18.97
C LEU A 30 -30.96 -11.57 -17.81
N ALA A 31 -31.76 -10.51 -17.69
CA ALA A 31 -31.63 -9.54 -16.61
C ALA A 31 -31.92 -10.14 -15.23
N PHE A 32 -32.91 -11.03 -15.13
CA PHE A 32 -33.22 -11.75 -13.89
C PHE A 32 -32.10 -12.73 -13.49
N ALA A 33 -31.48 -13.41 -14.47
CA ALA A 33 -30.37 -14.32 -14.21
C ALA A 33 -29.14 -13.56 -13.67
N VAL A 34 -28.84 -12.38 -14.20
CA VAL A 34 -27.73 -11.53 -13.73
C VAL A 34 -27.98 -11.03 -12.30
N ALA A 35 -29.21 -10.60 -11.97
CA ALA A 35 -29.56 -10.18 -10.62
C ALA A 35 -29.43 -11.32 -9.58
N LEU A 36 -29.73 -12.56 -9.98
CA LEU A 36 -29.64 -13.73 -9.11
C LEU A 36 -28.19 -14.14 -8.84
N VAL A 37 -27.29 -13.99 -9.82
CA VAL A 37 -25.84 -14.21 -9.65
C VAL A 37 -25.22 -13.16 -8.74
N VAL A 38 -25.62 -11.89 -8.85
CA VAL A 38 -25.13 -10.81 -7.96
C VAL A 38 -25.57 -11.03 -6.52
N MET A 39 -26.81 -11.48 -6.30
CA MET A 39 -27.33 -11.78 -4.96
C MET A 39 -26.65 -12.99 -4.31
N ALA A 40 -26.26 -13.99 -5.11
CA ALA A 40 -25.52 -15.17 -4.63
C ALA A 40 -24.06 -14.84 -4.21
N CYS A 41 -23.45 -13.78 -4.76
CA CYS A 41 -22.10 -13.36 -4.38
C CYS A 41 -22.05 -12.59 -3.05
N MET A 42 -23.17 -12.15 -2.49
CA MET A 42 -23.20 -11.35 -1.25
C MET A 42 -23.36 -12.18 0.04
N SER A 43 -23.55 -13.49 -0.04
CA SER A 43 -23.92 -14.35 1.11
C SER A 43 -22.78 -15.17 1.71
N THR A 44 -21.53 -14.97 1.31
CA THR A 44 -20.38 -15.74 1.82
C THR A 44 -19.39 -14.89 2.58
N ASN A 45 -19.81 -14.30 3.70
CA ASN A 45 -18.88 -13.77 4.72
C ASN A 45 -19.53 -13.84 6.10
N SER A 46 -19.56 -15.03 6.70
CA SER A 46 -19.76 -15.18 8.15
C SER A 46 -18.38 -15.22 8.80
N MET A 47 -17.82 -14.05 9.09
CA MET A 47 -16.60 -13.92 9.87
C MET A 47 -16.92 -14.25 11.33
N GLN A 48 -16.44 -15.39 11.81
CA GLN A 48 -16.46 -15.74 13.23
C GLN A 48 -15.26 -15.08 13.91
N ALA A 49 -15.53 -14.13 14.80
CA ALA A 49 -14.52 -13.59 15.71
C ALA A 49 -14.47 -14.48 16.96
N PHE A 50 -13.32 -15.10 17.21
CA PHE A 50 -13.01 -15.69 18.50
C PHE A 50 -12.22 -14.65 19.30
N ALA A 51 -12.81 -14.16 20.39
CA ALA A 51 -12.06 -13.45 21.42
C ALA A 51 -11.57 -14.51 22.42
N ASP A 52 -10.26 -14.75 22.44
CA ASP A 52 -9.60 -15.56 23.45
C ASP A 52 -9.21 -14.61 24.58
N GLU A 53 -9.92 -14.67 25.71
CA GLU A 53 -9.60 -13.87 26.89
C GLU A 53 -8.42 -14.52 27.62
N VAL A 54 -7.21 -14.05 27.33
CA VAL A 54 -6.01 -14.43 28.11
C VAL A 54 -6.04 -13.66 29.43
N GLU A 55 -6.37 -14.36 30.51
CA GLU A 55 -6.29 -13.86 31.88
C GLU A 55 -4.82 -13.62 32.25
N LEU A 56 -4.36 -12.37 32.09
CA LEU A 56 -3.04 -11.91 32.51
C LEU A 56 -3.01 -11.82 34.05
N ASN A 57 -2.37 -12.79 34.71
CA ASN A 57 -1.99 -12.67 36.12
C ASN A 57 -0.92 -11.57 36.25
N VAL A 58 -1.33 -10.39 36.73
CA VAL A 58 -0.49 -9.17 36.81
C VAL A 58 0.51 -9.20 37.99
N ASP A 59 0.47 -10.20 38.86
CA ASP A 59 1.13 -10.11 40.17
C ASP A 59 2.55 -10.70 40.28
N GLU A 60 3.19 -11.13 39.18
CA GLU A 60 4.53 -11.75 39.25
C GLU A 60 5.69 -10.96 38.59
N ASN A 61 5.47 -9.74 38.09
CA ASN A 61 6.57 -8.92 37.53
C ASN A 61 6.88 -7.68 38.38
N LEU A 62 7.35 -7.90 39.61
CA LEU A 62 7.82 -6.85 40.52
C LEU A 62 9.20 -6.35 40.08
N VAL A 63 9.24 -5.41 39.12
CA VAL A 63 10.45 -4.66 38.78
C VAL A 63 10.81 -3.76 39.97
N ASN A 64 12.03 -3.88 40.50
CA ASN A 64 12.48 -3.08 41.64
C ASN A 64 12.59 -1.60 41.24
N PRO A 65 11.73 -0.69 41.77
CA PRO A 65 11.73 0.73 41.39
C PRO A 65 12.93 1.50 41.95
N GLN A 66 13.76 0.88 42.80
CA GLN A 66 14.97 1.47 43.39
C GLN A 66 16.26 1.05 42.68
N GLN A 67 16.20 0.19 41.66
CA GLN A 67 17.31 0.11 40.72
C GLN A 67 17.27 1.38 39.87
N LEU A 68 18.16 2.33 40.17
CA LEU A 68 18.53 3.32 39.17
C LEU A 68 19.08 2.53 37.96
N PRO A 69 18.61 2.81 36.73
CA PRO A 69 19.27 2.27 35.55
C PRO A 69 20.72 2.75 35.59
N ASP A 70 21.64 1.83 35.81
CA ASP A 70 23.09 2.03 35.65
C ASP A 70 23.52 1.98 34.18
N SER A 71 22.56 2.08 33.25
CA SER A 71 22.75 2.37 31.84
C SER A 71 22.91 3.87 31.61
N SER A 72 24.13 4.35 31.88
CA SER A 72 24.57 5.69 31.52
C SER A 72 24.42 5.95 30.01
N PHE A 73 23.41 6.78 29.68
CA PHE A 73 23.41 7.77 28.60
C PHE A 73 23.38 7.28 27.15
N ILE A 74 22.64 6.22 26.83
CA ILE A 74 22.22 6.02 25.44
C ILE A 74 20.78 6.53 25.33
N TYR A 75 20.63 7.74 24.78
CA TYR A 75 19.31 8.18 24.35
C TYR A 75 18.97 7.43 23.07
N ASP A 76 18.09 6.44 23.20
CA ASP A 76 17.34 5.94 22.07
C ASP A 76 16.49 7.09 21.55
N THR A 77 16.91 7.67 20.43
CA THR A 77 16.24 8.78 19.77
C THR A 77 15.53 8.25 18.54
N SER A 78 14.35 8.79 18.22
CA SER A 78 13.67 8.41 16.99
C SER A 78 14.32 9.09 15.79
N ILE A 79 14.30 8.43 14.62
CA ILE A 79 14.76 9.02 13.37
C ILE A 79 13.91 10.26 13.01
N GLU A 80 12.66 10.31 13.46
CA GLU A 80 11.77 11.46 13.25
C GLU A 80 12.26 12.69 14.02
N ASP A 81 12.65 12.53 15.29
CA ASP A 81 13.19 13.62 16.10
C ASP A 81 14.50 14.16 15.54
N LEU A 82 15.36 13.27 15.01
CA LEU A 82 16.61 13.69 14.37
C LEU A 82 16.40 14.32 12.99
N SER A 83 15.43 13.84 12.22
CA SER A 83 15.09 14.40 10.90
C SER A 83 14.53 15.82 11.01
N ALA A 84 13.79 16.10 12.08
CA ALA A 84 13.27 17.42 12.42
C ALA A 84 14.09 18.14 13.51
N ALA A 85 15.32 17.68 13.78
CA ALA A 85 16.12 18.17 14.89
C ALA A 85 16.45 19.66 14.76
N ASP A 86 16.50 20.30 15.93
CA ASP A 86 17.05 21.64 16.10
C ASP A 86 18.42 21.59 16.79
N ALA A 87 18.95 22.76 17.15
CA ALA A 87 20.25 22.90 17.79
C ALA A 87 20.38 22.15 19.13
N TYR A 88 19.28 21.67 19.73
CA TYR A 88 19.35 20.86 20.93
C TYR A 88 20.09 19.55 20.68
N TYR A 89 19.86 18.88 19.55
CA TYR A 89 20.44 17.57 19.24
C TYR A 89 21.87 17.65 18.67
N ASP A 90 22.34 18.84 18.34
CA ASP A 90 23.64 19.05 17.73
C ASP A 90 24.79 18.60 18.66
N ASN A 91 25.74 17.85 18.11
CA ASN A 91 26.88 17.23 18.81
C ASN A 91 26.48 16.26 19.95
N GLN A 92 25.26 15.73 19.95
CA GLN A 92 24.86 14.72 20.91
C GLN A 92 25.15 13.30 20.43
N THR A 93 25.59 12.45 21.34
CA THR A 93 25.65 11.00 21.09
C THR A 93 24.24 10.43 21.20
N VAL A 94 23.75 9.86 20.10
CA VAL A 94 22.41 9.31 19.99
C VAL A 94 22.48 7.87 19.48
N GLN A 95 21.46 7.09 19.80
CA GLN A 95 21.25 5.77 19.23
C GLN A 95 19.93 5.77 18.47
N VAL A 96 19.99 5.34 17.22
CA VAL A 96 18.82 5.23 16.35
C VAL A 96 18.72 3.83 15.80
N THR A 97 17.48 3.37 15.63
CA THR A 97 17.19 2.11 14.95
C THR A 97 16.35 2.40 13.71
N GLY A 98 16.77 1.86 12.57
CA GLY A 98 16.09 2.09 11.30
C GLY A 98 16.47 1.10 10.23
N GLU A 99 15.67 1.08 9.17
CA GLU A 99 15.91 0.27 7.98
C GLU A 99 16.95 0.95 7.08
N ALA A 100 17.97 0.21 6.64
CA ALA A 100 18.88 0.67 5.60
C ALA A 100 18.18 0.65 4.23
N VAL A 101 17.99 1.82 3.61
CA VAL A 101 17.24 2.00 2.36
C VAL A 101 18.13 2.61 1.27
N GLY A 102 17.85 2.28 0.01
CA GLY A 102 18.59 2.81 -1.14
C GLY A 102 19.86 2.00 -1.41
N ASP A 103 21.01 2.66 -1.44
CA ASP A 103 22.32 2.04 -1.69
C ASP A 103 23.38 2.66 -0.78
N ALA A 104 24.47 1.93 -0.54
CA ALA A 104 25.65 2.47 0.11
C ALA A 104 26.46 3.35 -0.84
N ILE A 105 26.47 4.66 -0.60
CA ILE A 105 27.21 5.61 -1.42
C ILE A 105 28.61 5.79 -0.83
N HIS A 106 29.67 5.55 -1.60
CA HIS A 106 31.04 5.79 -1.12
C HIS A 106 31.29 7.28 -0.92
N ALA A 107 31.95 7.64 0.18
CA ALA A 107 32.30 9.02 0.43
C ALA A 107 33.32 9.51 -0.60
N THR A 108 33.09 10.70 -1.15
CA THR A 108 33.87 11.26 -2.27
C THR A 108 35.35 11.41 -1.94
N PHE A 109 35.67 11.79 -0.70
CA PHE A 109 37.03 12.12 -0.28
C PHE A 109 37.76 10.97 0.43
N ASP A 110 37.02 10.02 1.02
CA ASP A 110 37.60 8.86 1.68
C ASP A 110 36.80 7.59 1.38
N GLN A 111 37.37 6.74 0.51
CA GLN A 111 36.75 5.48 0.09
C GLN A 111 36.60 4.45 1.22
N LYS A 112 37.15 4.73 2.42
CA LYS A 112 36.95 3.92 3.62
C LYS A 112 35.60 4.17 4.29
N PHE A 113 34.91 5.25 3.94
CA PHE A 113 33.60 5.60 4.49
C PHE A 113 32.51 5.50 3.43
N SER A 114 31.30 5.25 3.92
CA SER A 114 30.10 5.12 3.13
C SER A 114 28.94 5.83 3.82
N TRP A 115 28.14 6.49 3.00
CA TRP A 115 26.87 7.10 3.35
C TRP A 115 25.77 6.06 3.20
N ILE A 116 25.03 5.82 4.28
CA ILE A 116 23.86 4.96 4.31
C ILE A 116 22.66 5.82 4.71
N THR A 117 21.54 5.65 4.01
CA THR A 117 20.28 6.27 4.41
C THR A 117 19.52 5.31 5.32
N LEU A 118 19.21 5.73 6.54
CA LEU A 118 18.30 5.02 7.42
C LEU A 118 16.91 5.62 7.34
N SER A 119 15.91 4.78 7.16
CA SER A 119 14.49 5.14 7.24
C SER A 119 13.89 4.61 8.54
N ASN A 120 12.94 5.37 9.09
CA ASN A 120 12.06 4.84 10.12
C ASN A 120 11.13 3.77 9.49
N ALA A 121 10.83 2.70 10.23
CA ALA A 121 9.91 1.66 9.78
C ALA A 121 8.44 2.15 9.76
N ASN A 122 8.09 3.11 10.63
CA ASN A 122 6.71 3.55 10.82
C ASN A 122 6.39 4.89 10.14
N ASN A 123 7.41 5.61 9.65
CA ASN A 123 7.26 6.95 9.09
C ASN A 123 8.23 7.14 7.92
N SER A 124 8.00 8.12 7.05
CA SER A 124 8.90 8.46 5.93
C SER A 124 10.11 9.31 6.33
N ALA A 125 10.38 9.44 7.63
CA ALA A 125 11.54 10.16 8.13
C ALA A 125 12.83 9.39 7.82
N THR A 126 13.81 10.09 7.26
CA THR A 126 15.10 9.53 6.91
C THR A 126 16.24 10.35 7.50
N ILE A 127 17.36 9.67 7.73
CA ILE A 127 18.60 10.29 8.19
C ILE A 127 19.79 9.73 7.42
N ALA A 128 20.75 10.60 7.10
CA ALA A 128 22.01 10.22 6.49
C ALA A 128 23.02 9.81 7.57
N VAL A 129 23.52 8.59 7.47
CA VAL A 129 24.50 8.04 8.40
C VAL A 129 25.83 7.87 7.69
N PHE A 130 26.86 8.48 8.27
CA PHE A 130 28.25 8.35 7.83
C PHE A 130 28.92 7.24 8.64
N MET A 131 29.33 6.16 7.98
CA MET A 131 29.93 5.01 8.66
C MET A 131 31.10 4.41 7.88
N THR A 132 31.88 3.55 8.51
CA THR A 132 32.96 2.85 7.82
C THR A 132 32.40 1.84 6.81
N ARG A 133 33.18 1.57 5.76
CA ARG A 133 32.85 0.56 4.75
C ARG A 133 32.71 -0.84 5.35
N GLU A 134 33.47 -1.13 6.41
CA GLU A 134 33.38 -2.38 7.15
C GLU A 134 32.04 -2.53 7.88
N ALA A 135 31.47 -1.43 8.38
CA ALA A 135 30.12 -1.43 8.93
C ALA A 135 29.06 -1.56 7.83
N ALA A 136 29.20 -0.81 6.74
CA ALA A 136 28.30 -0.88 5.59
C ALA A 136 28.28 -2.28 4.94
N ALA A 137 29.40 -3.01 4.95
CA ALA A 137 29.50 -4.36 4.43
C ALA A 137 28.74 -5.42 5.27
N ARG A 138 28.28 -5.07 6.47
CA ARG A 138 27.42 -5.94 7.31
C ARG A 138 25.95 -5.86 6.91
N ILE A 139 25.58 -4.89 6.08
CA ILE A 139 24.23 -4.73 5.54
C ILE A 139 24.04 -5.78 4.47
N ASP A 140 23.06 -6.67 4.66
CA ASP A 140 22.80 -7.76 3.74
C ASP A 140 21.94 -7.28 2.56
N THR A 141 20.78 -6.70 2.88
CA THR A 141 19.84 -6.17 1.89
C THR A 141 19.50 -4.71 2.22
N PHE A 142 19.38 -3.89 1.17
CA PHE A 142 18.86 -2.53 1.25
C PHE A 142 17.39 -2.50 0.85
N GLY A 143 16.61 -1.74 1.60
CA GLY A 143 15.19 -1.49 1.36
C GLY A 143 14.96 -0.93 -0.03
N ARG A 144 14.09 -1.60 -0.79
CA ARG A 144 13.70 -1.27 -2.16
C ARG A 144 12.30 -1.82 -2.43
N TYR A 145 11.76 -1.56 -3.61
CA TYR A 145 10.48 -2.16 -4.00
C TYR A 145 10.56 -3.71 -3.88
N GLN A 146 9.64 -4.31 -3.12
CA GLN A 146 9.56 -5.76 -2.81
C GLN A 146 10.72 -6.34 -1.99
N ALA A 147 11.54 -5.51 -1.32
CA ALA A 147 12.49 -6.02 -0.35
C ALA A 147 12.59 -5.06 0.85
N ARG A 148 12.45 -5.63 2.03
CA ARG A 148 12.70 -4.96 3.29
C ARG A 148 14.20 -4.96 3.56
N GLY A 149 14.74 -3.78 3.81
CA GLY A 149 16.15 -3.58 4.15
C GLY A 149 16.50 -4.14 5.53
N THR A 150 17.80 -4.27 5.75
CA THR A 150 18.38 -4.67 7.04
C THR A 150 18.07 -3.60 8.08
N ILE A 151 17.57 -4.00 9.25
CA ILE A 151 17.36 -3.08 10.37
C ILE A 151 18.67 -2.93 11.12
N LEU A 152 19.19 -1.71 11.17
CA LEU A 152 20.42 -1.36 11.86
C LEU A 152 20.10 -0.54 13.11
N GLN A 153 20.81 -0.84 14.19
CA GLN A 153 20.94 0.04 15.33
C GLN A 153 22.31 0.71 15.25
N VAL A 154 22.27 2.03 15.09
CA VAL A 154 23.44 2.87 14.93
C VAL A 154 23.57 3.78 16.13
N ARG A 155 24.73 3.75 16.75
CA ARG A 155 25.14 4.70 17.78
C ARG A 155 26.23 5.60 17.23
N GLY A 156 26.08 6.90 17.42
CA GLY A 156 27.00 7.88 16.87
C GLY A 156 26.76 9.28 17.38
N THR A 157 27.52 10.23 16.87
CA THR A 157 27.34 11.65 17.15
C THR A 157 26.54 12.29 16.04
N PHE A 158 25.41 12.90 16.38
CA PHE A 158 24.58 13.63 15.43
C PHE A 158 25.10 15.06 15.28
N ASN A 159 25.31 15.50 14.04
CA ASN A 159 25.62 16.88 13.71
C ASN A 159 24.46 17.46 12.92
N LEU A 160 23.91 18.58 13.38
CA LEU A 160 22.91 19.31 12.61
C LEU A 160 23.56 19.99 11.39
N ALA A 161 24.80 20.48 11.56
CA ALA A 161 25.61 21.04 10.48
C ALA A 161 27.05 20.55 10.62
N CYS A 162 27.39 19.48 9.90
CA CYS A 162 28.71 18.88 10.01
C CYS A 162 29.80 19.78 9.38
N PRO A 163 30.86 20.16 10.13
CA PRO A 163 31.95 20.98 9.60
C PRO A 163 32.78 20.25 8.53
N GLU A 164 32.78 18.92 8.55
CA GLU A 164 33.54 18.07 7.62
C GLU A 164 32.78 17.81 6.31
N HIS A 165 31.45 17.97 6.32
CA HIS A 165 30.56 17.64 5.20
C HIS A 165 29.70 18.83 4.76
N GLU A 166 30.34 19.99 4.55
CA GLU A 166 29.72 21.20 3.97
C GLU A 166 28.48 21.72 4.73
N GLY A 167 28.35 21.41 6.02
CA GLY A 167 27.20 21.81 6.84
C GLY A 167 25.94 20.97 6.60
N VAL A 168 26.05 19.82 5.92
CA VAL A 168 24.96 18.85 5.80
C VAL A 168 24.73 18.18 7.17
N SER A 169 23.47 17.92 7.51
CA SER A 169 23.13 17.14 8.70
C SER A 169 23.46 15.68 8.50
N ASP A 170 24.20 15.11 9.44
CA ASP A 170 24.63 13.72 9.39
C ASP A 170 24.71 13.08 10.78
N LEU A 171 24.70 11.75 10.80
CA LEU A 171 25.02 10.96 11.97
C LEU A 171 26.34 10.24 11.75
N HIS A 172 27.38 10.61 12.49
CA HIS A 172 28.68 9.95 12.46
C HIS A 172 28.62 8.69 13.31
N ALA A 173 28.57 7.53 12.67
CA ALA A 173 28.41 6.25 13.34
C ALA A 173 29.72 5.80 14.00
N ASP A 174 29.67 5.62 15.33
CA ASP A 174 30.75 5.01 16.11
C ASP A 174 30.59 3.49 16.17
N VAL A 175 29.35 3.02 16.38
CA VAL A 175 29.02 1.61 16.51
C VAL A 175 27.76 1.31 15.69
N VAL A 176 27.86 0.29 14.82
CA VAL A 176 26.76 -0.20 14.00
C VAL A 176 26.52 -1.65 14.34
N THR A 177 25.27 -1.97 14.68
CA THR A 177 24.83 -3.33 14.98
C THR A 177 23.64 -3.70 14.10
N VAL A 178 23.62 -4.93 13.61
CA VAL A 178 22.50 -5.46 12.82
C VAL A 178 21.49 -6.03 13.80
N VAL A 179 20.28 -5.47 13.83
CA VAL A 179 19.19 -5.90 14.70
C VAL A 179 18.36 -6.97 14.01
N ASP A 180 18.04 -6.74 12.74
CA ASP A 180 17.22 -7.66 11.93
C ASP A 180 17.77 -7.73 10.51
N GLN A 181 17.75 -8.92 9.92
CA GLN A 181 18.23 -9.13 8.56
C GLN A 181 17.18 -8.65 7.55
N GLY A 182 17.64 -8.20 6.39
CA GLY A 182 16.71 -7.82 5.33
C GLY A 182 15.99 -9.04 4.77
N GLU A 183 14.72 -8.86 4.40
CA GLU A 183 13.87 -9.93 3.86
C GLU A 183 13.32 -9.52 2.49
N HIS A 184 13.32 -10.47 1.55
CA HIS A 184 12.65 -10.29 0.27
C HIS A 184 11.17 -10.67 0.38
N THR A 185 10.31 -9.65 0.51
CA THR A 185 8.86 -9.84 0.53
C THR A 185 8.31 -9.86 -0.90
N GLU A 186 8.14 -11.05 -1.46
CA GLU A 186 7.31 -11.20 -2.65
C GLU A 186 5.83 -11.10 -2.24
N GLU A 187 5.13 -10.01 -2.60
CA GLU A 187 3.68 -9.97 -2.47
C GLU A 187 3.05 -10.94 -3.49
N PRO A 188 2.41 -12.04 -3.06
CA PRO A 188 1.81 -12.97 -3.99
C PRO A 188 0.65 -12.27 -4.71
N PHE A 189 0.64 -12.37 -6.03
CA PHE A 189 -0.43 -11.82 -6.84
C PHE A 189 -1.75 -12.57 -6.57
N ASP A 190 -2.61 -11.96 -5.75
CA ASP A 190 -3.92 -12.53 -5.41
C ASP A 190 -4.97 -12.16 -6.47
N MET A 191 -5.21 -13.10 -7.40
CA MET A 191 -6.23 -12.97 -8.44
C MET A 191 -7.64 -12.73 -7.89
N ASN A 192 -7.93 -13.16 -6.66
CA ASN A 192 -9.27 -13.04 -6.09
C ASN A 192 -9.63 -11.58 -5.78
N LYS A 193 -8.64 -10.74 -5.44
CA LYS A 193 -8.85 -9.30 -5.23
C LYS A 193 -9.22 -8.54 -6.53
N PHE A 194 -8.92 -9.12 -7.69
CA PHE A 194 -9.23 -8.54 -9.00
C PHE A 194 -10.59 -8.97 -9.57
N VAL A 195 -11.19 -10.06 -9.06
CA VAL A 195 -12.51 -10.57 -9.48
C VAL A 195 -13.62 -9.50 -9.51
N PRO A 196 -13.82 -8.66 -8.46
CA PRO A 196 -14.87 -7.65 -8.51
C PRO A 196 -14.65 -6.63 -9.64
N GLY A 197 -13.39 -6.28 -9.95
CA GLY A 197 -13.06 -5.41 -11.08
C GLY A 197 -13.42 -6.04 -12.42
N ILE A 198 -13.09 -7.32 -12.62
CA ILE A 198 -13.44 -8.07 -13.84
C ILE A 198 -14.97 -8.10 -14.04
N VAL A 199 -15.74 -8.33 -12.96
CA VAL A 199 -17.20 -8.37 -13.02
C VAL A 199 -17.78 -7.03 -13.51
N VAL A 200 -17.28 -5.90 -13.00
CA VAL A 200 -17.73 -4.56 -13.41
C VAL A 200 -17.41 -4.28 -14.88
N VAL A 201 -16.22 -4.67 -15.35
CA VAL A 201 -15.82 -4.51 -16.76
C VAL A 201 -16.72 -5.32 -17.70
N VAL A 202 -17.01 -6.57 -17.35
CA VAL A 202 -17.90 -7.43 -18.15
C VAL A 202 -19.32 -6.86 -18.19
N LEU A 203 -19.84 -6.39 -17.05
CA LEU A 203 -21.16 -5.74 -16.98
C LEU A 203 -21.22 -4.48 -17.86
N GLY A 204 -20.19 -3.64 -17.81
CA GLY A 204 -20.06 -2.46 -18.66
C GLY A 204 -20.08 -2.81 -20.15
N LEU A 205 -19.29 -3.81 -20.56
CA LEU A 205 -19.27 -4.29 -21.95
C LEU A 205 -20.63 -4.82 -22.40
N VAL A 206 -21.34 -5.57 -21.54
CA VAL A 206 -22.68 -6.07 -21.85
C VAL A 206 -23.65 -4.92 -22.09
N VAL A 207 -23.66 -3.91 -21.21
CA VAL A 207 -24.53 -2.73 -21.38
C VAL A 207 -24.18 -1.97 -22.66
N THR A 208 -22.90 -1.78 -22.97
CA THR A 208 -22.45 -1.12 -24.20
C THR A 208 -22.89 -1.87 -25.45
N VAL A 209 -22.72 -3.20 -25.48
CA VAL A 209 -23.15 -4.04 -26.61
C VAL A 209 -24.67 -3.98 -26.79
N LEU A 210 -25.43 -4.09 -25.69
CA LEU A 210 -26.89 -3.99 -25.74
C LEU A 210 -27.34 -2.63 -26.27
N PHE A 211 -26.72 -1.54 -25.82
CA PHE A 211 -26.99 -0.20 -26.32
C PHE A 211 -26.72 -0.08 -27.82
N TYR A 212 -25.57 -0.59 -28.28
CA TYR A 212 -25.20 -0.57 -29.69
C TYR A 212 -26.22 -1.33 -30.56
N VAL A 213 -26.62 -2.53 -30.13
CA VAL A 213 -27.61 -3.35 -30.85
C VAL A 213 -28.99 -2.70 -30.88
N ILE A 214 -29.43 -2.06 -29.79
CA ILE A 214 -30.71 -1.35 -29.78
C ILE A 214 -30.67 -0.15 -30.72
N ARG A 215 -29.57 0.60 -30.71
CA ARG A 215 -29.37 1.78 -31.57
C ARG A 215 -29.35 1.42 -33.05
N GLU A 216 -28.68 0.34 -33.43
CA GLU A 216 -28.62 -0.11 -34.83
C GLU A 216 -29.99 -0.54 -35.35
N ARG A 217 -30.87 -1.05 -34.48
CA ARG A 217 -32.23 -1.45 -34.85
C ARG A 217 -33.24 -0.30 -34.93
N GLN A 218 -32.86 0.91 -34.48
CA GLN A 218 -33.70 2.12 -34.55
C GLN A 218 -33.41 2.99 -35.78
N ARG A 219 -32.34 2.68 -36.52
CA ARG A 219 -32.08 3.22 -37.86
C ARG A 219 -32.74 2.34 -38.91
#